data_AF-A0A7W0QA12-F1
#
_entry.id   AF-A0A7W0QA12-F1
#
_cell.length_a   1.000
_cell.length_b   1.000
_cell.length_c   1.000
_cell.angle_alpha   90.00
_cell.angle_beta   90.00
_cell.angle_gamma   90.00
#
_symmetry.space_group_name_H-M   'P 1'
#
loop_
_entity.id
_entity.type
_entity.pdbx_description
1 polymer ?
#
loop_
_entity_poly.entity_id
_entity_poly.type
_entity_poly.pdbx_seq_one_letter_code
_entity_poly.pdbx_strand_id
1 'polypeptide(L)'
;MRRPLRPLRPLPVDRVLTQGPHRTFKQGACVMEAVAWTAGEPHGRTPECACPVVTQCAIVVNDHTMSGPSVDALRTQSLVPLVPLIARSRATKETESARLWLIADFVVRTLLVNALNASASIPMCRDPAKVRAVATKLAALPRLTPKNRARAQAACREAHDVDRAAGYEVSLAAEVATNADVLLEDPDDFDQTFSTFAGAVRTAAYATDQASQDIRTANRDDDSPYEYGLAGAREVLVTCAALIRSMCELERASTPQVNRRVPSTVCPPEASRAKSVPAKQRGPIPRSQDVLMTTAPDTATAYYAAGQAVAHVLYRHKLEKVSVVVPPKAGRRCKLHGLKLLPGFDPNYVSASLAGPIAERMHTGKWNLPGAATDLGYAAAWIRAAGSLGPRPYYELDECVSFAAASLVNFWSVVTRVAKELVTYEEVTAVKMSKLVDGPVRRGTEFPPKELAVLRRFVSKSLNSLADDAIAKDQKLGSSIDKTRKLYRDAIKRLN
;
A
#
# COMPACT_ATOMS: atom_id res chain seq x y z
N MET A 1 -24.63 21.29 -23.27
CA MET A 1 -24.45 20.66 -24.60
C MET A 1 -23.31 19.65 -24.51
N ARG A 2 -23.52 18.36 -24.84
CA ARG A 2 -22.42 17.38 -24.90
C ARG A 2 -21.48 17.79 -26.06
N ARG A 3 -20.19 17.95 -25.78
CA ARG A 3 -19.17 18.26 -26.81
C ARG A 3 -19.24 17.18 -27.89
N PRO A 4 -19.20 17.51 -29.20
CA PRO A 4 -19.22 16.50 -30.25
C PRO A 4 -18.08 15.51 -30.04
N LEU A 5 -18.40 14.21 -30.12
CA LEU A 5 -17.44 13.13 -29.87
C LEU A 5 -16.33 13.23 -30.92
N ARG A 6 -15.10 13.49 -30.46
CA ARG A 6 -13.92 13.42 -31.33
C ARG A 6 -13.68 11.97 -31.76
N PRO A 7 -13.20 11.73 -32.99
CA PRO A 7 -12.69 10.43 -33.37
C PRO A 7 -11.59 9.98 -32.40
N LEU A 8 -11.64 8.71 -31.99
CA LEU A 8 -10.63 8.14 -31.11
C LEU A 8 -9.41 7.75 -31.92
N ARG A 9 -8.22 8.11 -31.43
CA ARG A 9 -6.94 7.70 -32.00
C ARG A 9 -6.63 6.26 -31.62
N PRO A 10 -6.19 5.39 -32.54
CA PRO A 10 -5.76 4.05 -32.17
C PRO A 10 -4.53 4.07 -31.25
N LEU A 11 -4.48 3.16 -30.28
CA LEU A 11 -3.29 2.92 -29.49
C LEU A 11 -2.21 2.25 -30.36
N PRO A 12 -0.92 2.58 -30.16
CA PRO A 12 0.16 1.82 -30.80
C PRO A 12 0.09 0.34 -30.42
N VAL A 13 0.32 -0.54 -31.40
CA VAL A 13 0.21 -2.01 -31.23
C VAL A 13 1.23 -2.59 -30.26
N ASP A 14 2.35 -1.90 -30.06
CA ASP A 14 3.43 -2.24 -29.14
C ASP A 14 3.21 -1.68 -27.73
N ARG A 15 2.05 -1.06 -27.47
CA ARG A 15 1.80 -0.41 -26.18
C ARG A 15 1.48 -1.44 -25.10
N VAL A 16 2.45 -1.63 -24.21
CA VAL A 16 2.27 -2.36 -22.95
C VAL A 16 1.75 -1.40 -21.87
N LEU A 17 0.74 -1.84 -21.13
CA LEU A 17 0.22 -1.17 -19.95
C LEU A 17 0.99 -1.59 -18.71
N THR A 18 1.49 -0.61 -17.97
CA THR A 18 2.26 -0.78 -16.73
C THR A 18 1.59 -0.04 -15.58
N GLN A 19 2.00 -0.37 -14.37
CA GLN A 19 1.45 0.26 -13.16
C GLN A 19 1.98 1.68 -12.94
N GLY A 20 1.14 2.49 -12.29
CA GLY A 20 1.52 3.81 -11.79
C GLY A 20 1.61 4.88 -12.89
N PRO A 21 2.01 6.10 -12.50
CA PRO A 21 2.04 7.25 -13.40
C PRO A 21 3.31 7.26 -14.27
N HIS A 22 3.15 7.67 -15.53
CA HIS A 22 4.24 7.86 -16.48
C HIS A 22 4.35 9.33 -16.86
N ARG A 23 5.57 9.86 -16.98
CA ARG A 23 5.76 11.28 -17.34
C ARG A 23 5.37 11.56 -18.78
N THR A 24 5.46 10.56 -19.64
CA THR A 24 5.11 10.65 -21.06
C THR A 24 4.59 9.32 -21.55
N PHE A 25 3.69 9.35 -22.54
CA PHE A 25 3.18 8.15 -23.20
C PHE A 25 4.28 7.28 -23.83
N LYS A 26 5.43 7.86 -24.21
CA LYS A 26 6.56 7.09 -24.77
C LYS A 26 7.26 6.21 -23.72
N GLN A 27 7.26 6.62 -22.45
CA GLN A 27 7.94 5.92 -21.35
C GLN A 27 7.13 4.77 -20.75
N GLY A 28 5.90 4.57 -21.22
CA GLY A 28 4.91 3.66 -20.66
C GLY A 28 3.54 4.32 -20.62
N ALA A 29 2.52 3.55 -20.29
CA ALA A 29 1.19 4.09 -20.04
C ALA A 29 0.45 3.21 -19.04
N CYS A 30 -0.25 3.82 -18.08
CA CYS A 30 -1.35 3.16 -17.41
C CYS A 30 -2.60 3.18 -18.32
N VAL A 31 -3.63 2.42 -17.95
CA VAL A 31 -4.90 2.41 -18.70
C VAL A 31 -5.48 3.81 -18.92
N MET A 32 -5.42 4.71 -17.93
CA MET A 32 -6.01 6.04 -18.06
C MET A 32 -5.18 7.01 -18.90
N GLU A 33 -3.85 6.84 -18.93
CA GLU A 33 -2.99 7.57 -19.86
C GLU A 33 -3.23 7.11 -21.30
N ALA A 34 -3.51 5.82 -21.50
CA ALA A 34 -3.94 5.27 -22.79
C ALA A 34 -5.31 5.83 -23.22
N VAL A 35 -6.24 6.03 -22.28
CA VAL A 35 -7.51 6.73 -22.53
C VAL A 35 -7.28 8.18 -22.97
N ALA A 36 -6.46 8.94 -22.22
CA ALA A 36 -6.15 10.33 -22.55
C ALA A 36 -5.53 10.45 -23.96
N TRP A 37 -4.57 9.59 -24.28
CA TRP A 37 -3.95 9.52 -25.61
C TRP A 37 -4.96 9.24 -26.72
N THR A 38 -5.82 8.24 -26.50
CA THR A 38 -6.85 7.80 -27.45
C THR A 38 -7.90 8.88 -27.68
N ALA A 39 -8.25 9.65 -26.66
CA ALA A 39 -9.17 10.77 -26.75
C ALA A 39 -8.53 12.06 -27.33
N GLY A 40 -7.20 12.09 -27.49
CA GLY A 40 -6.46 13.29 -27.89
C GLY A 40 -6.46 14.38 -26.83
N GLU A 41 -6.55 13.99 -25.55
CA GLU A 41 -6.48 14.87 -24.39
C GLU A 41 -5.03 15.03 -23.90
N PRO A 42 -4.74 16.04 -23.05
CA PRO A 42 -3.45 16.15 -22.38
C PRO A 42 -3.09 14.85 -21.65
N HIS A 43 -1.81 14.45 -21.72
CA HIS A 43 -1.33 13.24 -21.05
C HIS A 43 -1.61 13.32 -19.54
N GLY A 44 -2.29 12.32 -19.00
CA GLY A 44 -2.62 12.25 -17.58
C GLY A 44 -3.57 11.09 -17.27
N ARG A 45 -3.75 10.84 -15.97
CA ARG A 45 -4.59 9.74 -15.46
C ARG A 45 -6.05 10.12 -15.23
N THR A 46 -6.42 11.39 -15.41
CA THR A 46 -7.76 11.92 -15.16
C THR A 46 -8.32 12.62 -16.40
N PRO A 47 -8.51 11.88 -17.52
CA PRO A 47 -9.07 12.48 -18.74
C PRO A 47 -10.53 12.93 -18.53
N GLU A 48 -10.89 14.06 -19.15
CA GLU A 48 -12.21 14.68 -19.06
C GLU A 48 -13.30 13.84 -19.76
N CYS A 49 -12.92 13.14 -20.84
CA CYS A 49 -13.79 12.26 -21.61
C CYS A 49 -14.36 11.05 -20.84
N ALA A 50 -13.75 10.70 -19.70
CA ALA A 50 -14.16 9.56 -18.88
C ALA A 50 -15.01 10.01 -17.68
N CYS A 51 -15.89 9.11 -17.23
CA CYS A 51 -16.58 9.28 -15.96
C CYS A 51 -15.60 9.15 -14.79
N PRO A 52 -15.60 10.06 -13.80
CA PRO A 52 -14.73 9.99 -12.63
C PRO A 52 -14.74 8.64 -11.90
N VAL A 53 -15.92 8.01 -11.76
CA VAL A 53 -16.05 6.69 -11.13
C VAL A 53 -15.39 5.59 -11.97
N VAL A 54 -15.55 5.61 -13.29
CA VAL A 54 -14.88 4.66 -14.20
C VAL A 54 -13.37 4.90 -14.21
N THR A 55 -12.95 6.17 -14.24
CA THR A 55 -11.54 6.57 -14.16
C THR A 55 -10.89 5.99 -12.91
N GLN A 56 -11.48 6.19 -11.74
CA GLN A 56 -10.88 5.72 -10.49
C GLN A 56 -10.95 4.19 -10.37
N CYS A 57 -12.01 3.55 -10.84
CA CYS A 57 -12.08 2.09 -10.93
C CYS A 57 -10.95 1.54 -11.81
N ALA A 58 -10.74 2.10 -12.99
CA ALA A 58 -9.69 1.68 -13.92
C ALA A 58 -8.28 1.90 -13.34
N ILE A 59 -8.05 3.01 -12.63
CA ILE A 59 -6.79 3.25 -11.91
C ILE A 59 -6.57 2.16 -10.85
N VAL A 60 -7.58 1.89 -10.02
CA VAL A 60 -7.46 0.88 -8.97
C VAL A 60 -7.11 -0.49 -9.55
N VAL A 61 -7.84 -0.91 -10.57
CA VAL A 61 -7.61 -2.20 -11.24
C VAL A 61 -6.23 -2.25 -11.90
N ASN A 62 -5.78 -1.16 -12.51
CA ASN A 62 -4.45 -1.09 -13.13
C ASN A 62 -3.34 -1.23 -12.08
N ASP A 63 -3.45 -0.53 -10.95
CA ASP A 63 -2.33 -0.33 -10.02
C ASP A 63 -2.31 -1.33 -8.85
N HIS A 64 -3.41 -2.01 -8.53
CA HIS A 64 -3.53 -2.84 -7.31
C HIS A 64 -3.64 -4.35 -7.54
N THR A 65 -3.51 -4.83 -8.78
CA THR A 65 -3.67 -6.26 -9.16
C THR A 65 -2.38 -7.08 -9.17
N MET A 66 -1.21 -6.53 -8.79
CA MET A 66 0.17 -7.08 -8.87
C MET A 66 1.00 -6.60 -10.07
N SER A 67 2.32 -6.71 -9.97
CA SER A 67 3.30 -6.12 -10.90
C SER A 67 4.25 -7.18 -11.46
N GLY A 68 4.76 -6.95 -12.66
CA GLY A 68 5.76 -7.83 -13.30
C GLY A 68 5.50 -7.97 -14.79
N PRO A 69 6.51 -8.39 -15.59
CA PRO A 69 6.39 -8.40 -17.05
C PRO A 69 5.19 -9.22 -17.59
N SER A 70 4.93 -10.41 -17.05
CA SER A 70 3.77 -11.21 -17.49
C SER A 70 2.45 -10.63 -17.01
N VAL A 71 2.43 -10.01 -15.83
CA VAL A 71 1.23 -9.32 -15.33
C VAL A 71 0.95 -8.07 -16.16
N ASP A 72 1.97 -7.34 -16.62
CA ASP A 72 1.83 -6.21 -17.54
C ASP A 72 1.28 -6.64 -18.90
N ALA A 73 1.73 -7.78 -19.44
CA ALA A 73 1.17 -8.37 -20.65
C ALA A 73 -0.32 -8.72 -20.49
N LEU A 74 -0.68 -9.35 -19.37
CA LEU A 74 -2.06 -9.70 -19.04
C LEU A 74 -2.96 -8.46 -18.82
N ARG A 75 -2.41 -7.44 -18.14
CA ARG A 75 -3.06 -6.13 -17.95
C ARG A 75 -3.33 -5.46 -19.28
N THR A 76 -2.35 -5.47 -20.18
CA THR A 76 -2.49 -4.97 -21.55
C THR A 76 -3.62 -5.69 -22.27
N GLN A 77 -3.60 -7.03 -22.28
CA GLN A 77 -4.62 -7.85 -22.93
C GLN A 77 -6.02 -7.58 -22.38
N SER A 78 -6.15 -7.38 -21.06
CA SER A 78 -7.44 -7.24 -20.39
C SER A 78 -8.03 -5.83 -20.51
N LEU A 79 -7.19 -4.79 -20.40
CA LEU A 79 -7.65 -3.40 -20.27
C LEU A 79 -7.60 -2.59 -21.57
N VAL A 80 -6.67 -2.87 -22.50
CA VAL A 80 -6.60 -2.15 -23.78
C VAL A 80 -7.93 -2.22 -24.56
N PRO A 81 -8.62 -3.37 -24.66
CA PRO A 81 -9.91 -3.43 -25.36
C PRO A 81 -11.00 -2.52 -24.76
N LEU A 82 -10.86 -2.12 -23.49
CA LEU A 82 -11.81 -1.26 -22.79
C LEU A 82 -11.51 0.23 -22.97
N VAL A 83 -10.31 0.60 -23.40
CA VAL A 83 -9.90 2.01 -23.55
C VAL A 83 -10.91 2.84 -24.36
N PRO A 84 -11.43 2.38 -25.52
CA PRO A 84 -12.44 3.13 -26.27
C PRO A 84 -13.78 3.29 -25.55
N LEU A 85 -14.15 2.33 -24.70
CA LEU A 85 -15.38 2.37 -23.89
C LEU A 85 -15.22 3.35 -22.74
N ILE A 86 -14.09 3.30 -22.04
CA ILE A 86 -13.76 4.20 -20.94
C ILE A 86 -13.70 5.65 -21.42
N ALA A 87 -13.08 5.91 -22.58
CA ALA A 87 -13.01 7.23 -23.22
C ALA A 87 -14.38 7.83 -23.57
N ARG A 88 -15.45 7.03 -23.53
CA ARG A 88 -16.83 7.43 -23.85
C ARG A 88 -17.77 7.27 -22.66
N SER A 89 -17.22 7.11 -21.46
CA SER A 89 -18.00 6.78 -20.27
C SER A 89 -18.55 8.00 -19.52
N ARG A 90 -18.22 9.24 -19.91
CA ARG A 90 -18.67 10.45 -19.19
C ARG A 90 -20.20 10.49 -19.08
N ALA A 91 -20.68 10.67 -17.84
CA ALA A 91 -22.08 10.54 -17.49
C ALA A 91 -22.57 11.61 -16.51
N THR A 92 -23.83 11.50 -16.10
CA THR A 92 -24.45 12.30 -15.03
C THR A 92 -24.12 11.76 -13.63
N LYS A 93 -24.42 12.53 -12.59
CA LYS A 93 -24.20 12.15 -11.19
C LYS A 93 -25.02 10.93 -10.77
N GLU A 94 -26.23 10.78 -11.31
CA GLU A 94 -27.11 9.64 -11.05
C GLU A 94 -26.49 8.36 -11.62
N THR A 95 -25.88 8.45 -12.81
CA THR A 95 -25.15 7.32 -13.40
C THR A 95 -23.87 7.02 -12.60
N GLU A 96 -23.17 8.04 -12.11
CA GLU A 96 -22.01 7.88 -11.22
C GLU A 96 -22.38 7.11 -9.95
N SER A 97 -23.48 7.48 -9.27
CA SER A 97 -23.99 6.75 -8.10
C SER A 97 -24.38 5.30 -8.46
N ALA A 98 -25.09 5.08 -9.56
CA ALA A 98 -25.43 3.73 -10.02
C ALA A 98 -24.18 2.86 -10.31
N ARG A 99 -23.08 3.48 -10.77
CA ARG A 99 -21.78 2.83 -10.98
C ARG A 99 -21.03 2.55 -9.68
N LEU A 100 -21.15 3.40 -8.66
CA LEU A 100 -20.62 3.11 -7.33
C LEU A 100 -21.31 1.88 -6.71
N TRP A 101 -22.64 1.79 -6.86
CA TRP A 101 -23.39 0.59 -6.46
C TRP A 101 -22.99 -0.68 -7.23
N LEU A 102 -22.56 -0.56 -8.49
CA LEU A 102 -21.96 -1.69 -9.22
C LEU A 102 -20.64 -2.16 -8.61
N ILE A 103 -19.81 -1.24 -8.10
CA ILE A 103 -18.56 -1.60 -7.40
C ILE A 103 -18.89 -2.34 -6.11
N ALA A 104 -19.85 -1.83 -5.32
CA ALA A 104 -20.30 -2.50 -4.09
C ALA A 104 -20.80 -3.92 -4.35
N ASP A 105 -21.67 -4.05 -5.34
CA ASP A 105 -22.22 -5.32 -5.80
C ASP A 105 -21.11 -6.30 -6.24
N PHE A 106 -20.13 -5.80 -7.00
CA PHE A 106 -19.00 -6.60 -7.48
C PHE A 106 -18.10 -7.09 -6.35
N VAL A 107 -17.75 -6.23 -5.39
CA VAL A 107 -16.92 -6.61 -4.24
C VAL A 107 -17.58 -7.75 -3.45
N VAL A 108 -18.88 -7.64 -3.16
CA VAL A 108 -19.63 -8.61 -2.36
C VAL A 108 -19.89 -9.91 -3.11
N ARG A 109 -20.40 -9.83 -4.35
CA ARG A 109 -20.91 -11.01 -5.07
C ARG A 109 -19.89 -11.63 -6.02
N THR A 110 -18.76 -10.97 -6.26
CA THR A 110 -17.69 -11.48 -7.14
C THR A 110 -16.36 -11.62 -6.41
N LEU A 111 -15.74 -10.52 -5.95
CA LEU A 111 -14.39 -10.62 -5.35
C LEU A 111 -14.39 -11.44 -4.06
N LEU A 112 -15.34 -11.19 -3.15
CA LEU A 112 -15.44 -11.95 -1.92
C LEU A 112 -15.76 -13.43 -2.17
N VAL A 113 -16.64 -13.71 -3.13
CA VAL A 113 -16.97 -15.09 -3.52
C VAL A 113 -15.74 -15.81 -4.05
N ASN A 114 -14.96 -15.18 -4.93
CA ASN A 114 -13.73 -15.76 -5.48
C ASN A 114 -12.69 -15.98 -4.38
N ALA A 115 -12.50 -15.00 -3.48
CA ALA A 115 -11.59 -15.14 -2.35
C ALA A 115 -11.98 -16.30 -1.41
N LEU A 116 -13.27 -16.46 -1.10
CA LEU A 116 -13.76 -17.58 -0.29
C LEU A 116 -13.58 -18.93 -0.98
N ASN A 117 -13.80 -19.00 -2.30
CA ASN A 117 -13.56 -20.21 -3.08
C ASN A 117 -12.07 -20.58 -3.14
N ALA A 118 -11.18 -19.59 -3.23
CA ALA A 118 -9.75 -19.77 -3.11
C ALA A 118 -9.39 -20.32 -1.72
N SER A 119 -9.85 -19.67 -0.63
CA SER A 119 -9.66 -20.14 0.75
C SER A 119 -10.12 -21.59 0.93
N ALA A 120 -11.30 -21.94 0.41
CA ALA A 120 -11.86 -23.28 0.52
C ALA A 120 -11.15 -24.36 -0.33
N SER A 121 -10.21 -23.95 -1.19
CA SER A 121 -9.41 -24.87 -2.02
C SER A 121 -8.03 -25.11 -1.43
N ILE A 122 -7.65 -24.36 -0.38
CA ILE A 122 -6.41 -24.56 0.36
C ILE A 122 -6.51 -25.87 1.17
N PRO A 123 -5.52 -26.79 1.05
CA PRO A 123 -5.55 -28.08 1.75
C PRO A 123 -5.68 -27.97 3.29
N MET A 124 -5.23 -26.87 3.88
CA MET A 124 -5.25 -26.64 5.33
C MET A 124 -6.56 -26.03 5.88
N CYS A 125 -7.52 -25.71 5.01
CA CYS A 125 -8.81 -25.16 5.40
C CYS A 125 -9.58 -26.16 6.30
N ARG A 126 -9.90 -25.75 7.54
CA ARG A 126 -10.51 -26.61 8.57
C ARG A 126 -11.98 -26.96 8.32
N ASP A 127 -12.68 -26.26 7.41
CA ASP A 127 -14.06 -26.57 7.00
C ASP A 127 -14.38 -25.96 5.62
N PRO A 128 -13.85 -26.52 4.53
CA PRO A 128 -14.03 -25.97 3.19
C PRO A 128 -15.50 -26.04 2.73
N ALA A 129 -16.29 -26.98 3.25
CA ALA A 129 -17.71 -27.10 2.93
C ALA A 129 -18.50 -25.90 3.44
N LYS A 130 -18.25 -25.48 4.69
CA LYS A 130 -18.90 -24.30 5.28
C LYS A 130 -18.48 -23.01 4.59
N VAL A 131 -17.20 -22.86 4.24
CA VAL A 131 -16.71 -21.69 3.48
C VAL A 131 -17.40 -21.61 2.11
N ARG A 132 -17.48 -22.72 1.36
CA ARG A 132 -18.20 -22.78 0.07
C ARG A 132 -19.70 -22.52 0.20
N ALA A 133 -20.32 -22.95 1.29
CA ALA A 133 -21.73 -22.68 1.55
C ALA A 133 -21.99 -21.17 1.70
N VAL A 134 -21.12 -20.43 2.41
CA VAL A 134 -21.24 -18.97 2.50
C VAL A 134 -20.96 -18.27 1.18
N ALA A 135 -19.93 -18.72 0.44
CA ALA A 135 -19.66 -18.20 -0.91
C ALA A 135 -20.88 -18.37 -1.85
N THR A 136 -21.55 -19.52 -1.78
CA THR A 136 -22.79 -19.80 -2.54
C THR A 136 -23.93 -18.86 -2.13
N LYS A 137 -24.12 -18.62 -0.82
CA LYS A 137 -25.13 -17.67 -0.32
C LYS A 137 -24.89 -16.25 -0.83
N LEU A 138 -23.64 -15.78 -0.81
CA LEU A 138 -23.24 -14.46 -1.31
C LEU A 138 -23.48 -14.33 -2.82
N ALA A 139 -23.08 -15.33 -3.61
CA ALA A 139 -23.31 -15.35 -5.05
C ALA A 139 -24.81 -15.33 -5.42
N ALA A 140 -25.64 -15.98 -4.60
CA ALA A 140 -27.09 -16.04 -4.77
C ALA A 140 -27.83 -14.77 -4.30
N LEU A 141 -27.14 -13.77 -3.73
CA LEU A 141 -27.77 -12.50 -3.40
C LEU A 141 -28.30 -11.83 -4.68
N PRO A 142 -29.49 -11.21 -4.63
CA PRO A 142 -29.93 -10.33 -5.71
C PRO A 142 -28.94 -9.17 -5.85
N ARG A 143 -28.91 -8.54 -7.04
CA ARG A 143 -28.10 -7.34 -7.29
C ARG A 143 -28.28 -6.33 -6.14
N LEU A 144 -27.18 -5.80 -5.65
CA LEU A 144 -27.21 -4.90 -4.51
C LEU A 144 -27.87 -3.57 -4.85
N THR A 145 -28.67 -3.13 -3.90
CA THR A 145 -29.40 -1.87 -3.90
C THR A 145 -29.46 -1.34 -2.47
N PRO A 146 -29.79 -0.07 -2.25
CA PRO A 146 -30.01 0.44 -0.90
C PRO A 146 -30.97 -0.41 -0.05
N LYS A 147 -31.96 -1.04 -0.68
CA LYS A 147 -33.01 -1.84 -0.01
C LYS A 147 -32.51 -3.16 0.58
N ASN A 148 -31.52 -3.81 -0.02
CA ASN A 148 -31.01 -5.11 0.43
C ASN A 148 -29.61 -5.03 1.08
N ARG A 149 -29.10 -3.81 1.28
CA ARG A 149 -27.79 -3.50 1.87
C ARG A 149 -27.54 -4.19 3.21
N ALA A 150 -28.47 -4.08 4.16
CA ALA A 150 -28.32 -4.68 5.50
C ALA A 150 -28.18 -6.21 5.44
N ARG A 151 -28.90 -6.86 4.50
CA ARG A 151 -28.79 -8.31 4.26
C ARG A 151 -27.41 -8.67 3.70
N ALA A 152 -26.88 -7.86 2.79
CA ALA A 152 -25.54 -8.05 2.23
C ALA A 152 -24.45 -7.88 3.31
N GLN A 153 -24.57 -6.86 4.18
CA GLN A 153 -23.66 -6.66 5.31
C GLN A 153 -23.67 -7.84 6.28
N ALA A 154 -24.85 -8.36 6.62
CA ALA A 154 -24.96 -9.55 7.45
C ALA A 154 -24.25 -10.78 6.81
N ALA A 155 -24.39 -10.96 5.50
CA ALA A 155 -23.69 -12.01 4.76
C ALA A 155 -22.17 -11.80 4.71
N CYS A 156 -21.70 -10.56 4.61
CA CYS A 156 -20.26 -10.24 4.69
C CYS A 156 -19.70 -10.58 6.07
N ARG A 157 -20.42 -10.26 7.15
CA ARG A 157 -20.03 -10.64 8.52
C ARG A 157 -19.99 -12.15 8.72
N GLU A 158 -20.97 -12.88 8.20
CA GLU A 158 -20.95 -14.36 8.20
C GLU A 158 -19.71 -14.90 7.46
N ALA A 159 -19.41 -14.37 6.27
CA ALA A 159 -18.23 -14.76 5.50
C ALA A 159 -16.92 -14.51 6.24
N HIS A 160 -16.80 -13.32 6.84
CA HIS A 160 -15.68 -12.95 7.66
C HIS A 160 -15.47 -13.94 8.81
N ASP A 161 -16.54 -14.30 9.54
CA ASP A 161 -16.44 -15.19 10.68
C ASP A 161 -16.15 -16.65 10.28
N VAL A 162 -16.74 -17.13 9.19
CA VAL A 162 -16.51 -18.47 8.68
C VAL A 162 -15.09 -18.65 8.14
N ASP A 163 -14.57 -17.69 7.37
CA ASP A 163 -13.19 -17.76 6.85
C ASP A 163 -12.15 -17.68 7.96
N ARG A 164 -12.37 -16.85 9.00
CA ARG A 164 -11.48 -16.80 10.18
C ARG A 164 -11.42 -18.15 10.91
N ALA A 165 -12.58 -18.78 11.07
CA ALA A 165 -12.68 -20.07 11.74
C ALA A 165 -12.06 -21.21 10.92
N ALA A 166 -11.99 -21.07 9.59
CA ALA A 166 -11.39 -22.05 8.70
C ALA A 166 -9.86 -22.16 8.84
N GLY A 167 -9.20 -21.19 9.50
CA GLY A 167 -7.81 -21.30 9.94
C GLY A 167 -6.80 -21.17 8.80
N TYR A 168 -6.34 -19.94 8.57
CA TYR A 168 -5.19 -19.63 7.72
C TYR A 168 -4.51 -18.36 8.25
N GLU A 169 -3.18 -18.30 8.25
CA GLU A 169 -2.39 -17.23 8.91
C GLU A 169 -2.62 -15.84 8.32
N VAL A 170 -3.28 -15.73 7.16
CA VAL A 170 -3.90 -14.47 6.71
C VAL A 170 -5.27 -14.77 6.13
N SER A 171 -6.34 -14.53 6.89
CA SER A 171 -7.75 -14.69 6.48
C SER A 171 -8.13 -13.64 5.41
N LEU A 172 -7.50 -13.72 4.24
CA LEU A 172 -7.56 -12.73 3.15
C LEU A 172 -9.00 -12.59 2.63
N ALA A 173 -9.77 -13.67 2.55
CA ALA A 173 -11.19 -13.57 2.19
C ALA A 173 -12.01 -12.83 3.26
N ALA A 174 -11.69 -13.00 4.54
CA ALA A 174 -12.32 -12.17 5.58
C ALA A 174 -11.91 -10.70 5.51
N GLU A 175 -10.68 -10.37 5.11
CA GLU A 175 -10.31 -8.97 4.88
C GLU A 175 -11.07 -8.38 3.68
N VAL A 176 -11.26 -9.15 2.60
CA VAL A 176 -12.18 -8.76 1.51
C VAL A 176 -13.60 -8.57 2.05
N ALA A 177 -14.06 -9.39 2.99
CA ALA A 177 -15.37 -9.24 3.62
C ALA A 177 -15.48 -8.00 4.51
N THR A 178 -14.42 -7.63 5.24
CA THR A 178 -14.35 -6.37 6.00
C THR A 178 -14.43 -5.18 5.07
N ASN A 179 -13.66 -5.19 3.98
CA ASN A 179 -13.75 -4.16 2.96
C ASN A 179 -15.16 -4.10 2.35
N ALA A 180 -15.79 -5.24 2.09
CA ALA A 180 -17.16 -5.28 1.60
C ALA A 180 -18.17 -4.65 2.60
N ASP A 181 -18.04 -4.92 3.90
CA ASP A 181 -18.93 -4.36 4.93
C ASP A 181 -18.78 -2.83 5.04
N VAL A 182 -17.54 -2.33 5.07
CA VAL A 182 -17.21 -0.90 5.11
C VAL A 182 -17.74 -0.18 3.87
N LEU A 183 -17.56 -0.77 2.68
CA LEU A 183 -18.05 -0.18 1.44
C LEU A 183 -19.58 -0.08 1.43
N LEU A 184 -20.28 -1.01 2.09
CA LEU A 184 -21.74 -0.97 2.22
C LEU A 184 -22.25 0.06 3.27
N GLU A 185 -21.39 0.66 4.10
CA GLU A 185 -21.80 1.72 5.03
C GLU A 185 -22.27 2.96 4.26
N ASP A 186 -21.47 3.42 3.31
CA ASP A 186 -21.79 4.51 2.39
C ASP A 186 -21.15 4.32 1.00
N PRO A 187 -21.85 3.62 0.08
CA PRO A 187 -21.36 3.43 -1.28
C PRO A 187 -21.26 4.73 -2.10
N ASP A 188 -21.93 5.80 -1.69
CA ASP A 188 -21.89 7.09 -2.39
C ASP A 188 -20.69 7.96 -1.95
N ASP A 189 -20.01 7.60 -0.85
CA ASP A 189 -18.70 8.16 -0.49
C ASP A 189 -17.62 7.67 -1.47
N PHE A 190 -17.25 8.57 -2.38
CA PHE A 190 -16.29 8.29 -3.44
C PHE A 190 -14.91 7.86 -2.91
N ASP A 191 -14.37 8.58 -1.93
CA ASP A 191 -13.01 8.35 -1.45
C ASP A 191 -12.94 7.06 -0.63
N GLN A 192 -13.92 6.84 0.24
CA GLN A 192 -14.03 5.60 0.99
C GLN A 192 -14.23 4.41 0.05
N THR A 193 -15.14 4.51 -0.92
CA THR A 193 -15.42 3.43 -1.88
C THR A 193 -14.15 2.99 -2.60
N PHE A 194 -13.35 3.93 -3.11
CA PHE A 194 -12.15 3.56 -3.87
C PHE A 194 -10.96 3.14 -3.00
N SER A 195 -10.83 3.67 -1.78
CA SER A 195 -9.87 3.16 -0.81
C SER A 195 -10.15 1.69 -0.47
N THR A 196 -11.41 1.40 -0.14
CA THR A 196 -11.86 0.06 0.23
C THR A 196 -11.84 -0.92 -0.95
N PHE A 197 -12.24 -0.46 -2.15
CA PHE A 197 -12.16 -1.26 -3.37
C PHE A 197 -10.70 -1.62 -3.72
N ALA A 198 -9.75 -0.69 -3.56
CA ALA A 198 -8.33 -0.97 -3.76
C ALA A 198 -7.77 -1.99 -2.76
N GLY A 199 -8.26 -1.96 -1.52
CA GLY A 199 -8.03 -3.02 -0.53
C GLY A 199 -8.54 -4.36 -1.05
N ALA A 200 -9.84 -4.46 -1.33
CA ALA A 200 -10.49 -5.69 -1.78
C ALA A 200 -9.85 -6.31 -3.04
N VAL A 201 -9.52 -5.52 -4.06
CA VAL A 201 -8.87 -5.98 -5.31
C VAL A 201 -7.52 -6.62 -5.02
N ARG A 202 -6.69 -5.94 -4.23
CA ARG A 202 -5.35 -6.41 -3.88
C ARG A 202 -5.40 -7.68 -3.04
N THR A 203 -6.24 -7.68 -2.01
CA THR A 203 -6.38 -8.80 -1.08
C THR A 203 -6.96 -10.03 -1.79
N ALA A 204 -7.92 -9.84 -2.70
CA ALA A 204 -8.44 -10.94 -3.53
C ALA A 204 -7.37 -11.52 -4.46
N ALA A 205 -6.53 -10.68 -5.09
CA ALA A 205 -5.44 -11.15 -5.94
C ALA A 205 -4.44 -11.99 -5.14
N TYR A 206 -4.05 -11.53 -3.95
CA TYR A 206 -3.18 -12.31 -3.06
C TYR A 206 -3.83 -13.62 -2.59
N ALA A 207 -5.13 -13.63 -2.29
CA ALA A 207 -5.83 -14.85 -1.85
C ALA A 207 -5.80 -15.94 -2.93
N THR A 208 -6.10 -15.58 -4.19
CA THR A 208 -6.04 -16.51 -5.32
C THR A 208 -4.61 -16.97 -5.60
N ASP A 209 -3.64 -16.07 -5.53
CA ASP A 209 -2.24 -16.41 -5.79
C ASP A 209 -1.69 -17.38 -4.73
N GLN A 210 -1.95 -17.09 -3.46
CA GLN A 210 -1.55 -17.94 -2.35
C GLN A 210 -2.20 -19.33 -2.43
N ALA A 211 -3.51 -19.41 -2.70
CA ALA A 211 -4.18 -20.69 -2.87
C ALA A 211 -3.55 -21.51 -4.01
N SER A 212 -3.15 -20.85 -5.11
CA SER A 212 -2.47 -21.51 -6.22
C SER A 212 -1.11 -22.08 -5.82
N GLN A 213 -0.34 -21.37 -5.01
CA GLN A 213 0.96 -21.83 -4.49
C GLN A 213 0.80 -23.03 -3.55
N ASP A 214 -0.17 -22.96 -2.64
CA ASP A 214 -0.41 -24.00 -1.64
C ASP A 214 -0.87 -25.30 -2.31
N ILE A 215 -1.76 -25.21 -3.31
CA ILE A 215 -2.20 -26.36 -4.11
C ILE A 215 -1.03 -27.00 -4.86
N ARG A 216 -0.16 -26.20 -5.51
CA ARG A 216 1.03 -26.71 -6.20
C ARG A 216 2.01 -27.40 -5.25
N THR A 217 2.30 -26.76 -4.12
CA THR A 217 3.21 -27.29 -3.10
C THR A 217 2.70 -28.62 -2.53
N ALA A 218 1.39 -28.75 -2.34
CA ALA A 218 0.76 -29.98 -1.91
C ALA A 218 0.83 -31.10 -2.97
N ASN A 219 0.71 -30.75 -4.25
CA ASN A 219 0.66 -31.72 -5.34
C ASN A 219 2.04 -32.28 -5.76
N ARG A 220 3.17 -31.68 -5.35
CA ARG A 220 4.57 -32.15 -5.56
C ARG A 220 5.01 -32.60 -6.97
N ASP A 221 4.15 -32.51 -7.98
CA ASP A 221 4.34 -33.07 -9.33
C ASP A 221 4.43 -31.98 -10.43
N ASP A 222 4.38 -30.70 -10.06
CA ASP A 222 4.42 -29.58 -11.01
C ASP A 222 5.73 -28.79 -10.91
N ASP A 223 6.73 -29.22 -11.68
CA ASP A 223 8.03 -28.54 -11.86
C ASP A 223 7.92 -27.30 -12.76
N SER A 224 6.72 -26.89 -13.21
CA SER A 224 6.59 -25.69 -14.04
C SER A 224 6.96 -24.43 -13.25
N PRO A 225 7.68 -23.48 -13.87
CA PRO A 225 8.05 -22.23 -13.21
C PRO A 225 6.79 -21.47 -12.79
N TYR A 226 6.57 -21.37 -11.48
CA TYR A 226 5.49 -20.56 -10.93
C TYR A 226 5.89 -19.10 -10.93
N GLU A 227 5.18 -18.29 -11.72
CA GLU A 227 5.36 -16.85 -11.71
C GLU A 227 4.47 -16.23 -10.63
N TYR A 228 5.13 -15.75 -9.57
CA TYR A 228 4.47 -15.12 -8.44
C TYR A 228 3.52 -14.02 -8.90
N GLY A 229 2.28 -14.07 -8.41
CA GLY A 229 1.24 -13.11 -8.70
C GLY A 229 0.49 -13.29 -10.01
N LEU A 230 0.94 -14.14 -10.93
CA LEU A 230 0.29 -14.25 -12.24
C LEU A 230 -1.09 -14.91 -12.14
N ALA A 231 -1.24 -15.92 -11.29
CA ALA A 231 -2.52 -16.62 -11.12
C ALA A 231 -3.56 -15.70 -10.48
N GLY A 232 -3.17 -15.03 -9.38
CA GLY A 232 -4.02 -14.03 -8.71
C GLY A 232 -4.38 -12.86 -9.61
N ALA A 233 -3.39 -12.30 -10.31
CA ALA A 233 -3.63 -11.19 -11.23
C ALA A 233 -4.56 -11.58 -12.37
N ARG A 234 -4.47 -12.80 -12.91
CA ARG A 234 -5.33 -13.27 -14.01
C ARG A 234 -6.80 -13.26 -13.64
N GLU A 235 -7.15 -13.87 -12.52
CA GLU A 235 -8.54 -13.97 -12.11
C GLU A 235 -9.14 -12.59 -11.81
N VAL A 236 -8.40 -11.76 -11.06
CA VAL A 236 -8.88 -10.43 -10.67
C VAL A 236 -8.91 -9.45 -11.85
N LEU A 237 -7.91 -9.43 -12.73
CA LEU A 237 -7.92 -8.54 -13.90
C LEU A 237 -9.08 -8.86 -14.85
N VAL A 238 -9.36 -10.14 -15.10
CA VAL A 238 -10.45 -10.55 -16.00
C VAL A 238 -11.81 -10.16 -15.42
N THR A 239 -12.05 -10.43 -14.14
CA THR A 239 -13.32 -10.09 -13.48
C THR A 239 -13.50 -8.58 -13.33
N CYS A 240 -12.44 -7.84 -12.98
CA CYS A 240 -12.48 -6.38 -12.92
C CYS A 240 -12.65 -5.72 -14.31
N ALA A 241 -12.08 -6.29 -15.37
CA ALA A 241 -12.31 -5.83 -16.74
C ALA A 241 -13.80 -5.96 -17.13
N ALA A 242 -14.46 -7.04 -16.69
CA ALA A 242 -15.91 -7.21 -16.89
C ALA A 242 -16.74 -6.19 -16.10
N LEU A 243 -16.33 -5.83 -14.88
CA LEU A 243 -16.94 -4.73 -14.11
C LEU A 243 -16.83 -3.40 -14.88
N ILE A 244 -15.63 -3.02 -15.32
CA ILE A 244 -15.39 -1.75 -16.04
C ILE A 244 -16.25 -1.70 -17.31
N ARG A 245 -16.35 -2.81 -18.05
CA ARG A 245 -17.23 -2.91 -19.22
C ARG A 245 -18.68 -2.67 -18.85
N SER A 246 -19.19 -3.35 -17.82
CA SER A 246 -20.56 -3.21 -17.33
C SER A 246 -20.89 -1.77 -16.92
N MET A 247 -19.95 -1.09 -16.25
CA MET A 247 -20.09 0.32 -15.90
C MET A 247 -20.18 1.23 -17.14
N CYS A 248 -19.37 0.96 -18.17
CA CYS A 248 -19.40 1.73 -19.42
C CYS A 248 -20.70 1.50 -20.22
N GLU A 249 -21.31 0.32 -20.10
CA GLU A 249 -22.52 -0.05 -20.83
C GLU A 249 -23.82 0.43 -20.16
N LEU A 250 -23.78 0.76 -18.85
CA LEU A 250 -24.94 1.20 -18.08
C LEU A 250 -25.67 2.44 -18.66
N GLU A 251 -24.99 3.29 -19.44
CA GLU A 251 -25.63 4.43 -20.14
C GLU A 251 -26.26 4.07 -21.50
N ARG A 252 -25.79 3.01 -22.16
CA ARG A 252 -26.30 2.63 -23.50
C ARG A 252 -27.73 2.14 -23.44
N ALA A 253 -28.15 1.59 -22.30
CA ALA A 253 -29.52 1.16 -22.07
C ALA A 253 -30.51 2.31 -21.81
N SER A 254 -30.02 3.53 -21.53
CA SER A 254 -30.83 4.61 -20.94
C SER A 254 -30.98 5.87 -21.81
N THR A 255 -30.44 5.93 -23.02
CA THR A 255 -30.51 7.14 -23.88
C THR A 255 -31.19 6.88 -25.23
N PRO A 256 -32.37 7.47 -25.52
CA PRO A 256 -32.92 7.56 -26.87
C PRO A 256 -32.03 8.45 -27.74
N GLN A 257 -31.71 8.03 -28.97
CA GLN A 257 -30.96 8.84 -29.92
C GLN A 257 -31.71 10.15 -30.24
N VAL A 258 -31.17 11.29 -29.81
CA VAL A 258 -31.65 12.61 -30.25
C VAL A 258 -30.58 13.26 -31.12
N ASN A 259 -30.84 13.25 -32.43
CA ASN A 259 -30.18 14.06 -33.44
C ASN A 259 -30.34 15.55 -33.12
N ARG A 260 -29.26 16.36 -33.15
CA ARG A 260 -29.33 17.78 -33.56
C ARG A 260 -27.97 18.41 -33.90
N ARG A 261 -28.05 19.27 -34.92
CA ARG A 261 -27.02 19.97 -35.70
C ARG A 261 -26.28 21.09 -34.94
N VAL A 262 -25.09 21.43 -35.43
CA VAL A 262 -24.20 22.56 -35.04
C VAL A 262 -24.49 23.81 -35.90
N PRO A 263 -24.26 25.03 -35.38
CA PRO A 263 -23.24 25.99 -35.95
C PRO A 263 -22.49 26.75 -34.81
N SER A 264 -21.15 26.86 -34.72
CA SER A 264 -20.07 27.52 -35.52
C SER A 264 -19.90 29.05 -35.35
N THR A 265 -18.79 29.49 -34.71
CA THR A 265 -17.94 30.70 -34.93
C THR A 265 -16.76 30.62 -33.91
N VAL A 266 -15.43 30.59 -34.20
CA VAL A 266 -14.46 31.43 -34.97
C VAL A 266 -14.24 32.79 -34.26
N CYS A 267 -13.07 33.34 -33.86
CA CYS A 267 -11.61 33.00 -33.83
C CYS A 267 -10.87 34.14 -33.00
N PRO A 268 -9.52 34.40 -33.04
CA PRO A 268 -8.61 34.53 -31.87
C PRO A 268 -7.83 35.89 -31.77
N PRO A 269 -6.48 35.97 -31.55
CA PRO A 269 -5.71 36.00 -30.27
C PRO A 269 -4.76 37.23 -30.13
N GLU A 270 -4.09 37.42 -28.98
CA GLU A 270 -2.91 38.30 -28.89
C GLU A 270 -1.78 37.78 -27.99
N ALA A 271 -0.56 38.22 -28.32
CA ALA A 271 0.74 37.69 -27.94
C ALA A 271 1.63 38.75 -27.27
N SER A 272 2.64 38.33 -26.50
CA SER A 272 4.01 38.93 -26.40
C SER A 272 4.84 38.13 -25.38
N ARG A 273 5.99 37.51 -25.71
CA ARG A 273 7.38 38.02 -25.94
C ARG A 273 7.92 38.83 -24.74
N ALA A 274 9.17 38.71 -24.25
CA ALA A 274 10.36 37.90 -24.54
C ALA A 274 11.50 38.27 -23.54
N LYS A 275 12.67 37.59 -23.67
CA LYS A 275 14.07 37.94 -23.30
C LYS A 275 14.58 37.28 -21.99
N SER A 276 15.64 36.45 -21.87
CA SER A 276 16.97 36.16 -22.51
C SER A 276 18.11 36.43 -21.49
N VAL A 277 18.80 35.40 -20.93
CA VAL A 277 20.20 34.93 -21.20
C VAL A 277 21.29 35.83 -20.53
N PRO A 278 22.34 35.33 -19.81
CA PRO A 278 23.40 34.45 -20.34
C PRO A 278 24.08 33.43 -19.39
N ALA A 279 25.06 32.71 -19.98
CA ALA A 279 25.76 31.52 -19.53
C ALA A 279 27.22 31.78 -19.03
N LYS A 280 27.87 30.67 -18.61
CA LYS A 280 29.29 30.41 -18.23
C LYS A 280 29.50 30.35 -16.71
N GLN A 281 30.30 29.45 -16.11
CA GLN A 281 31.56 28.82 -16.54
C GLN A 281 31.89 27.57 -15.68
N ARG A 282 32.87 26.76 -16.12
CA ARG A 282 33.28 25.43 -15.59
C ARG A 282 34.33 25.49 -14.46
N GLY A 283 34.28 24.49 -13.56
CA GLY A 283 35.40 23.82 -12.84
C GLY A 283 36.06 24.60 -11.69
N PRO A 284 36.69 23.96 -10.67
CA PRO A 284 37.38 22.65 -10.73
C PRO A 284 37.02 21.65 -9.60
N ILE A 285 37.51 20.42 -9.76
CA ILE A 285 37.50 19.34 -8.76
C ILE A 285 38.58 19.62 -7.70
N PRO A 286 38.30 19.42 -6.40
CA PRO A 286 39.32 19.02 -5.44
C PRO A 286 39.12 17.57 -4.96
N ARG A 287 40.27 16.97 -4.71
CA ARG A 287 40.53 15.57 -4.35
C ARG A 287 40.19 15.28 -2.89
N SER A 288 39.92 13.99 -2.64
CA SER A 288 40.18 13.22 -1.41
C SER A 288 40.30 14.00 -0.09
N GLN A 289 39.31 13.84 0.78
CA GLN A 289 39.55 13.83 2.22
C GLN A 289 38.83 12.62 2.82
N ASP A 290 39.63 11.58 3.05
CA ASP A 290 39.42 10.61 4.11
C ASP A 290 39.27 11.39 5.42
N VAL A 291 38.02 11.54 5.88
CA VAL A 291 37.77 11.98 7.25
C VAL A 291 37.64 10.72 8.10
N LEU A 292 38.70 10.49 8.86
CA LEU A 292 38.84 9.53 9.94
C LEU A 292 37.51 9.24 10.65
N MET A 293 37.08 7.97 10.58
CA MET A 293 36.03 7.41 11.42
C MET A 293 36.48 7.47 12.89
N THR A 294 36.04 8.48 13.63
CA THR A 294 36.29 8.59 15.06
C THR A 294 35.29 7.71 15.82
N THR A 295 35.74 6.49 16.10
CA THR A 295 35.10 5.44 16.93
C THR A 295 33.83 4.78 16.36
N ALA A 296 33.86 3.45 16.29
CA ALA A 296 32.76 2.59 15.84
C ALA A 296 31.38 2.82 16.52
N PRO A 297 31.26 3.31 17.78
CA PRO A 297 29.97 3.61 18.40
C PRO A 297 29.24 4.84 17.84
N ASP A 298 29.97 5.85 17.37
CA ASP A 298 29.39 7.11 16.87
C ASP A 298 28.74 6.91 15.49
N THR A 299 29.34 6.08 14.63
CA THR A 299 28.75 5.71 13.35
C THR A 299 27.54 4.81 13.53
N ALA A 300 27.58 3.83 14.45
CA ALA A 300 26.44 2.98 14.77
C ALA A 300 25.19 3.80 15.15
N THR A 301 25.36 4.78 16.05
CA THR A 301 24.28 5.66 16.51
C THR A 301 23.71 6.53 15.37
N ALA A 302 24.56 6.99 14.45
CA ALA A 302 24.11 7.76 13.29
C ALA A 302 23.31 6.90 12.30
N TYR A 303 23.72 5.64 12.07
CA TYR A 303 22.98 4.71 11.22
C TYR A 303 21.65 4.29 11.84
N TYR A 304 21.62 4.10 13.16
CA TYR A 304 20.39 3.89 13.93
C TYR A 304 19.39 5.02 13.70
N ALA A 305 19.83 6.25 13.96
CA ALA A 305 19.02 7.46 13.81
C ALA A 305 18.54 7.67 12.37
N ALA A 306 19.42 7.41 11.40
CA ALA A 306 19.09 7.50 9.97
C ALA A 306 18.04 6.47 9.55
N GLY A 307 18.13 5.23 10.03
CA GLY A 307 17.16 4.17 9.73
C GLY A 307 15.74 4.55 10.14
N GLN A 308 15.58 5.04 11.37
CA GLN A 308 14.26 5.49 11.87
C GLN A 308 13.76 6.72 11.10
N ALA A 309 14.61 7.72 10.90
CA ALA A 309 14.21 8.95 10.23
C ALA A 309 13.75 8.71 8.79
N VAL A 310 14.46 7.85 8.04
CA VAL A 310 14.07 7.45 6.68
C VAL A 310 12.75 6.69 6.69
N ALA A 311 12.56 5.74 7.61
CA ALA A 311 11.29 5.01 7.74
C ALA A 311 10.11 5.95 8.02
N HIS A 312 10.26 6.89 8.96
CA HIS A 312 9.21 7.89 9.25
C HIS A 312 8.86 8.75 8.04
N VAL A 313 9.84 9.16 7.24
CA VAL A 313 9.58 9.92 6.00
C VAL A 313 8.87 9.07 4.95
N LEU A 314 9.30 7.82 4.76
CA LEU A 314 8.66 6.89 3.81
C LEU A 314 7.20 6.60 4.18
N TYR A 315 6.92 6.47 5.48
CA TYR A 315 5.58 6.21 6.00
C TYR A 315 4.74 7.48 6.21
N ARG A 316 5.23 8.64 5.74
CA ARG A 316 4.54 9.93 5.80
C ARG A 316 4.22 10.41 7.22
N HIS A 317 5.01 9.97 8.20
CA HIS A 317 4.93 10.50 9.56
C HIS A 317 5.48 11.94 9.60
N LYS A 318 4.88 12.78 10.43
CA LYS A 318 5.37 14.15 10.64
C LYS A 318 6.69 14.10 11.42
N LEU A 319 7.80 14.37 10.75
CA LEU A 319 9.13 14.50 11.33
C LEU A 319 9.62 15.93 11.13
N GLU A 320 10.08 16.59 12.19
CA GLU A 320 10.64 17.96 12.12
C GLU A 320 12.17 17.94 11.95
N LYS A 321 12.84 17.06 12.68
CA LYS A 321 14.29 16.81 12.59
C LYS A 321 14.69 15.52 13.28
N VAL A 322 15.88 15.03 12.96
CA VAL A 322 16.59 13.96 13.68
C VAL A 322 17.94 14.49 14.15
N SER A 323 18.34 14.15 15.38
CA SER A 323 19.63 14.54 15.94
C SER A 323 20.30 13.40 16.72
N VAL A 324 21.63 13.43 16.78
CA VAL A 324 22.45 12.55 17.61
C VAL A 324 23.10 13.41 18.70
N VAL A 325 22.60 13.33 19.93
CA VAL A 325 23.06 14.15 21.06
C VAL A 325 23.97 13.34 21.98
N VAL A 326 25.06 13.91 22.48
CA VAL A 326 25.90 13.32 23.54
C VAL A 326 25.38 13.77 24.93
N PRO A 327 24.64 12.96 25.70
CA PRO A 327 24.35 13.28 27.10
C PRO A 327 25.58 13.02 27.99
N PRO A 328 25.82 13.88 29.01
CA PRO A 328 27.06 13.90 29.78
C PRO A 328 27.34 12.66 30.66
N LYS A 329 26.42 11.69 30.80
CA LYS A 329 26.60 10.51 31.67
C LYS A 329 26.05 9.18 31.13
N ALA A 330 25.61 9.11 29.86
CA ALA A 330 24.86 7.93 29.38
C ALA A 330 25.15 7.48 27.93
N GLY A 331 26.23 7.96 27.29
CA GLY A 331 26.52 7.67 25.87
C GLY A 331 25.54 8.37 24.90
N ARG A 332 25.93 8.56 23.63
CA ARG A 332 25.12 9.29 22.63
C ARG A 332 23.70 8.70 22.51
N ARG A 333 22.69 9.57 22.44
CA ARG A 333 21.28 9.22 22.24
C ARG A 333 20.74 9.91 20.98
N CYS A 334 19.98 9.16 20.18
CA CYS A 334 19.20 9.72 19.10
C CYS A 334 17.95 10.44 19.65
N LYS A 335 17.55 11.54 19.03
CA LYS A 335 16.24 12.17 19.24
C LYS A 335 15.55 12.46 17.92
N LEU A 336 14.32 11.95 17.79
CA LEU A 336 13.37 12.33 16.74
C LEU A 336 12.47 13.45 17.27
N HIS A 337 12.30 14.52 16.49
CA HIS A 337 11.47 15.67 16.87
C HIS A 337 10.21 15.76 15.99
N GLY A 338 9.10 16.19 16.58
CA GLY A 338 7.86 16.47 15.85
C GLY A 338 6.91 15.29 15.65
N LEU A 339 7.26 14.09 16.15
CA LEU A 339 6.40 12.92 16.10
C LEU A 339 5.17 13.14 17.00
N LYS A 340 3.99 13.21 16.39
CA LYS A 340 2.71 13.11 17.09
C LYS A 340 2.24 11.66 17.03
N LEU A 341 2.29 10.95 18.15
CA LEU A 341 1.62 9.66 18.28
C LEU A 341 0.12 9.88 18.04
N LEU A 342 -0.41 9.29 16.98
CA LEU A 342 -1.84 9.31 16.70
C LEU A 342 -2.52 8.32 17.66
N PRO A 343 -3.74 8.62 18.15
CA PRO A 343 -4.51 7.66 18.91
C PRO A 343 -4.94 6.51 17.98
N GLY A 344 -4.43 5.31 18.23
CA GLY A 344 -4.70 4.10 17.44
C GLY A 344 -3.43 3.29 17.16
N PHE A 345 -3.58 1.98 16.95
CA PHE A 345 -2.47 1.14 16.52
C PHE A 345 -2.15 1.43 15.04
N ASP A 346 -0.89 1.77 14.77
CA ASP A 346 -0.38 1.97 13.41
C ASP A 346 0.87 1.09 13.19
N PRO A 347 0.81 0.07 12.32
CA PRO A 347 1.91 -0.85 12.04
C PRO A 347 3.13 -0.15 11.42
N ASN A 348 2.94 1.04 10.84
CA ASN A 348 4.05 1.83 10.33
C ASN A 348 4.90 2.42 11.45
N TYR A 349 4.32 2.72 12.62
CA TYR A 349 5.09 3.14 13.79
C TYR A 349 5.93 2.00 14.34
N VAL A 350 5.38 0.79 14.40
CA VAL A 350 6.12 -0.42 14.80
C VAL A 350 7.28 -0.66 13.84
N SER A 351 7.02 -0.60 12.54
CA SER A 351 8.03 -0.76 11.49
C SER A 351 9.10 0.34 11.54
N ALA A 352 8.73 1.58 11.85
CA ALA A 352 9.67 2.69 11.99
C ALA A 352 10.56 2.55 13.24
N SER A 353 10.01 2.07 14.36
CA SER A 353 10.78 1.75 15.57
C SER A 353 11.81 0.64 15.31
N LEU A 354 11.47 -0.36 14.50
CA LEU A 354 12.35 -1.46 14.12
C LEU A 354 13.44 -1.04 13.12
N ALA A 355 13.23 0.04 12.36
CA ALA A 355 14.16 0.46 11.32
C ALA A 355 15.52 0.95 11.86
N GLY A 356 15.57 1.52 13.06
CA GLY A 356 16.83 1.93 13.69
C GLY A 356 17.76 0.75 14.00
N PRO A 357 17.30 -0.23 14.80
CA PRO A 357 18.08 -1.42 15.10
C PRO A 357 18.53 -2.20 13.84
N ILE A 358 17.67 -2.29 12.82
CA ILE A 358 18.01 -2.97 11.55
C ILE A 358 19.10 -2.21 10.80
N ALA A 359 19.00 -0.87 10.68
CA ALA A 359 19.99 -0.06 9.98
C ALA A 359 21.36 -0.09 10.67
N GLU A 360 21.38 -0.07 12.00
CA GLU A 360 22.60 -0.23 12.78
C GLU A 360 23.24 -1.61 12.55
N ARG A 361 22.44 -2.68 12.56
CA ARG A 361 22.90 -4.05 12.29
C ARG A 361 23.46 -4.19 10.88
N MET A 362 22.80 -3.60 9.87
CA MET A 362 23.29 -3.56 8.49
C MET A 362 24.65 -2.87 8.36
N HIS A 363 24.88 -1.83 9.16
CA HIS A 363 26.13 -1.09 9.13
C HIS A 363 27.26 -1.80 9.90
N THR A 364 26.97 -2.25 11.11
CA THR A 364 28.00 -2.71 12.07
C THR A 364 28.23 -4.21 12.05
N GLY A 365 27.31 -4.98 11.47
CA GLY A 365 27.31 -6.44 11.58
C GLY A 365 27.15 -6.92 13.03
N LYS A 366 26.67 -6.08 13.96
CA LYS A 366 26.44 -6.37 15.38
C LYS A 366 25.14 -5.71 15.86
N TRP A 367 24.63 -6.14 17.01
CA TRP A 367 23.46 -5.56 17.66
C TRP A 367 23.94 -4.67 18.82
N ASN A 368 23.65 -3.36 18.80
CA ASN A 368 23.92 -2.48 19.94
C ASN A 368 22.64 -2.34 20.78
N LEU A 369 22.52 -3.24 21.76
CA LEU A 369 21.33 -3.41 22.58
C LEU A 369 20.88 -2.20 23.42
N PRO A 370 21.74 -1.29 23.94
CA PRO A 370 21.28 -0.25 24.86
C PRO A 370 20.30 0.76 24.24
N GLY A 371 20.51 1.14 22.98
CA GLY A 371 19.61 2.04 22.24
C GLY A 371 18.41 1.32 21.66
N ALA A 372 18.63 0.12 21.10
CA ALA A 372 17.59 -0.70 20.50
C ALA A 372 16.54 -1.21 21.50
N ALA A 373 16.89 -1.39 22.78
CA ALA A 373 15.99 -1.95 23.79
C ALA A 373 14.73 -1.09 24.01
N THR A 374 14.84 0.24 23.95
CA THR A 374 13.69 1.14 24.10
C THR A 374 12.73 1.03 22.92
N ASP A 375 13.25 1.00 21.69
CA ASP A 375 12.42 0.95 20.49
C ASP A 375 11.84 -0.44 20.23
N LEU A 376 12.57 -1.50 20.59
CA LEU A 376 12.03 -2.86 20.67
C LEU A 376 10.95 -2.97 21.75
N GLY A 377 11.14 -2.30 22.89
CA GLY A 377 10.14 -2.20 23.96
C GLY A 377 8.87 -1.48 23.51
N TYR A 378 8.98 -0.38 22.78
CA TYR A 378 7.84 0.32 22.19
C TYR A 378 7.13 -0.54 21.15
N ALA A 379 7.87 -1.15 20.21
CA ALA A 379 7.31 -2.07 19.22
C ALA A 379 6.52 -3.21 19.91
N ALA A 380 7.11 -3.82 20.95
CA ALA A 380 6.46 -4.87 21.73
C ALA A 380 5.21 -4.38 22.47
N ALA A 381 5.26 -3.18 23.06
CA ALA A 381 4.13 -2.60 23.77
C ALA A 381 2.96 -2.26 22.84
N TRP A 382 3.25 -1.74 21.64
CA TRP A 382 2.27 -1.47 20.60
C TRP A 382 1.62 -2.75 20.07
N ILE A 383 2.43 -3.79 19.81
CA ILE A 383 1.94 -5.11 19.40
C ILE A 383 1.04 -5.71 20.49
N ARG A 384 1.41 -5.61 21.77
CA ARG A 384 0.57 -6.09 22.89
C ARG A 384 -0.72 -5.28 23.05
N ALA A 385 -0.64 -3.96 22.93
CA ALA A 385 -1.82 -3.10 22.99
C ALA A 385 -2.81 -3.43 21.86
N ALA A 386 -2.31 -3.69 20.65
CA ALA A 386 -3.12 -4.19 19.54
C ALA A 386 -3.77 -5.55 19.85
N GLY A 387 -3.00 -6.47 20.45
CA GLY A 387 -3.52 -7.78 20.88
C GLY A 387 -4.62 -7.71 21.95
N SER A 388 -4.71 -6.62 22.71
CA SER A 388 -5.78 -6.41 23.70
C SER A 388 -7.10 -5.91 23.10
N LEU A 389 -7.14 -5.57 21.81
CA LEU A 389 -8.31 -5.01 21.11
C LEU A 389 -9.21 -6.07 20.44
N GLY A 390 -8.90 -7.37 20.54
CA GLY A 390 -9.76 -8.45 20.08
C GLY A 390 -9.04 -9.57 19.30
N PRO A 391 -9.77 -10.60 18.82
CA PRO A 391 -9.20 -11.89 18.42
C PRO A 391 -8.83 -12.00 16.92
N ARG A 392 -8.35 -10.93 16.27
CA ARG A 392 -7.75 -11.03 14.93
C ARG A 392 -6.30 -10.54 14.92
N PRO A 393 -5.45 -11.20 14.12
CA PRO A 393 -4.07 -11.47 14.48
C PRO A 393 -3.17 -10.33 14.04
N TYR A 394 -2.17 -10.07 14.88
CA TYR A 394 -0.81 -9.74 14.50
C TYR A 394 -0.63 -9.21 13.07
N TYR A 395 -0.27 -7.92 12.93
CA TYR A 395 0.95 -7.73 12.14
C TYR A 395 1.97 -8.54 12.90
N GLU A 396 2.30 -9.72 12.40
CA GLU A 396 3.36 -10.48 13.03
C GLU A 396 4.52 -9.52 13.03
N LEU A 397 5.15 -9.40 14.18
CA LEU A 397 6.40 -8.70 14.29
C LEU A 397 7.28 -9.01 13.06
N ASP A 398 7.27 -10.25 12.59
CA ASP A 398 7.95 -10.71 11.39
C ASP A 398 7.56 -9.95 10.11
N GLU A 399 6.31 -9.52 9.94
CA GLU A 399 5.86 -8.63 8.86
C GLU A 399 6.37 -7.21 9.06
N CYS A 400 6.26 -6.64 10.26
CA CYS A 400 6.80 -5.30 10.54
C CYS A 400 8.33 -5.26 10.38
N VAL A 401 9.02 -6.34 10.80
CA VAL A 401 10.47 -6.54 10.63
C VAL A 401 10.80 -6.70 9.15
N SER A 402 10.06 -7.53 8.41
CA SER A 402 10.29 -7.76 6.98
C SER A 402 10.03 -6.49 6.17
N PHE A 403 8.99 -5.74 6.51
CA PHE A 403 8.66 -4.46 5.89
C PHE A 403 9.70 -3.38 6.19
N ALA A 404 10.15 -3.26 7.45
CA ALA A 404 11.23 -2.36 7.84
C ALA A 404 12.55 -2.73 7.15
N ALA A 405 12.91 -4.01 7.10
CA ALA A 405 14.11 -4.49 6.44
C ALA A 405 14.07 -4.24 4.92
N ALA A 406 12.97 -4.57 4.25
CA ALA A 406 12.78 -4.31 2.82
C ALA A 406 12.87 -2.82 2.50
N SER A 407 12.28 -1.97 3.34
CA SER A 407 12.38 -0.51 3.21
C SER A 407 13.83 -0.05 3.34
N LEU A 408 14.58 -0.53 4.33
CA LEU A 408 15.97 -0.11 4.51
C LEU A 408 16.91 -0.60 3.40
N VAL A 409 16.66 -1.77 2.82
CA VAL A 409 17.43 -2.28 1.67
C VAL A 409 17.19 -1.42 0.43
N ASN A 410 15.92 -1.14 0.14
CA ASN A 410 15.53 -0.33 -1.01
C ASN A 410 16.03 1.12 -0.91
N PHE A 411 16.17 1.63 0.32
CA PHE A 411 16.59 3.00 0.61
C PHE A 411 17.96 3.09 1.30
N TRP A 412 18.80 2.05 1.22
CA TRP A 412 20.07 2.01 1.95
C TRP A 412 21.03 3.14 1.57
N SER A 413 21.05 3.54 0.30
CA SER A 413 21.84 4.69 -0.15
C SER A 413 21.38 5.98 0.53
N VAL A 414 20.07 6.12 0.79
CA VAL A 414 19.49 7.27 1.49
C VAL A 414 19.86 7.24 2.97
N VAL A 415 19.70 6.08 3.62
CA VAL A 415 20.11 5.87 5.02
C VAL A 415 21.59 6.23 5.22
N THR A 416 22.46 5.79 4.31
CA THR A 416 23.89 6.10 4.34
C THR A 416 24.16 7.61 4.18
N ARG A 417 23.44 8.31 3.29
CA ARG A 417 23.57 9.77 3.14
C ARG A 417 23.14 10.49 4.41
N VAL A 418 22.02 10.11 4.98
CA VAL A 418 21.49 10.69 6.23
C VAL A 418 22.42 10.41 7.40
N ALA A 419 22.97 9.22 7.52
CA ALA A 419 23.94 8.87 8.57
C ALA A 419 25.22 9.71 8.45
N LYS A 420 25.76 9.91 7.24
CA LYS A 420 26.92 10.80 7.02
C LYS A 420 26.64 12.24 7.42
N GLU A 421 25.45 12.73 7.10
CA GLU A 421 24.98 14.05 7.50
C GLU A 421 24.85 14.17 9.02
N LEU A 422 24.34 13.13 9.69
CA LEU A 422 24.27 13.08 11.17
C LEU A 422 25.64 13.01 11.84
N VAL A 423 26.60 12.27 11.27
CA VAL A 423 27.99 12.27 11.77
C VAL A 423 28.63 13.64 11.61
N THR A 424 28.32 14.35 10.53
CA THR A 424 28.96 15.63 10.19
C THR A 424 28.35 16.81 10.94
N TYR A 425 27.02 16.84 11.06
CA TYR A 425 26.28 18.01 11.53
C TYR A 425 25.50 17.76 12.82
N GLU A 426 25.51 16.53 13.35
CA GLU A 426 24.76 16.08 14.54
C GLU A 426 23.23 16.21 14.43
N GLU A 427 22.73 16.88 13.39
CA GLU A 427 21.31 17.14 13.15
C GLU A 427 20.98 17.18 11.64
N VAL A 428 19.82 16.63 11.27
CA VAL A 428 19.23 16.74 9.94
C VAL A 428 17.76 17.17 10.07
N THR A 429 17.42 18.31 9.47
CA THR A 429 16.04 18.85 9.46
C THR A 429 15.16 18.12 8.43
N ALA A 430 13.83 18.20 8.60
CA ALA A 430 12.87 17.63 7.65
C ALA A 430 13.07 18.10 6.21
N VAL A 431 13.39 19.39 6.02
CA VAL A 431 13.65 19.98 4.70
C VAL A 431 14.91 19.36 4.07
N LYS A 432 15.97 19.18 4.87
CA LYS A 432 17.21 18.53 4.40
C LYS A 432 16.97 17.04 4.14
N MET A 433 16.20 16.38 5.00
CA MET A 433 15.80 14.98 4.86
C MET A 433 15.02 14.73 3.56
N SER A 434 14.02 15.56 3.24
CA SER A 434 13.27 15.46 1.98
C SER A 434 14.21 15.54 0.78
N LYS A 435 15.13 16.51 0.76
CA LYS A 435 16.12 16.64 -0.33
C LYS A 435 17.04 15.42 -0.45
N LEU A 436 17.40 14.79 0.68
CA LEU A 436 18.23 13.58 0.71
C LEU A 436 17.46 12.34 0.26
N VAL A 437 16.15 12.30 0.46
CA VAL A 437 15.24 11.24 0.00
C VAL A 437 14.92 11.41 -1.49
N ASP A 438 14.72 12.65 -1.95
CA ASP A 438 14.40 13.01 -3.34
C ASP A 438 15.60 12.91 -4.30
N GLY A 439 16.82 12.72 -3.77
CA GLY A 439 18.03 12.48 -4.56
C GLY A 439 18.08 11.08 -5.18
N PRO A 440 18.89 10.84 -6.22
CA PRO A 440 18.94 9.56 -6.93
C PRO A 440 19.14 8.39 -5.96
N VAL A 441 18.24 7.40 -6.07
CA VAL A 441 18.25 6.17 -5.25
C VAL A 441 19.05 5.12 -5.99
N ARG A 442 20.16 4.65 -5.40
CA ARG A 442 20.80 3.41 -5.85
C ARG A 442 20.20 2.30 -5.00
N ARG A 443 19.45 1.38 -5.62
CA ARG A 443 18.95 0.19 -4.92
C ARG A 443 20.14 -0.54 -4.30
N GLY A 444 20.05 -0.87 -3.01
CA GLY A 444 21.00 -1.78 -2.39
C GLY A 444 20.90 -3.16 -3.02
N THR A 445 21.98 -3.94 -2.97
CA THR A 445 21.90 -5.38 -3.20
C THR A 445 21.01 -6.01 -2.13
N GLU A 446 20.24 -7.03 -2.49
CA GLU A 446 19.28 -7.73 -1.63
C GLU A 446 19.84 -8.03 -0.23
N PHE A 447 19.00 -7.93 0.80
CA PHE A 447 19.36 -8.40 2.14
C PHE A 447 19.55 -9.91 2.07
N PRO A 448 20.70 -10.46 2.49
CA PRO A 448 20.93 -11.88 2.40
C PRO A 448 19.84 -12.66 3.17
N PRO A 449 19.18 -13.67 2.57
CA PRO A 449 18.12 -14.44 3.23
C PRO A 449 18.56 -15.05 4.58
N LYS A 450 19.85 -15.38 4.71
CA LYS A 450 20.45 -15.86 5.96
C LYS A 450 20.47 -14.80 7.05
N GLU A 451 20.77 -13.54 6.72
CA GLU A 451 20.73 -12.43 7.68
C GLU A 451 19.29 -12.08 8.05
N LEU A 452 18.34 -12.20 7.12
CA LEU A 452 16.91 -12.00 7.42
C LEU A 452 16.40 -13.07 8.39
N ALA A 453 16.82 -14.32 8.24
CA ALA A 453 16.50 -15.41 9.16
C ALA A 453 17.20 -15.27 10.53
N VAL A 454 18.37 -14.63 10.59
CA VAL A 454 19.04 -14.25 11.84
C VAL A 454 18.33 -13.08 12.50
N LEU A 455 17.88 -12.09 11.71
CA LEU A 455 17.07 -10.96 12.17
C LEU A 455 15.75 -11.44 12.77
N ARG A 456 15.00 -12.31 12.07
CA ARG A 456 13.78 -12.93 12.60
C ARG A 456 14.04 -13.65 13.91
N ARG A 457 15.00 -14.58 13.93
CA ARG A 457 15.37 -15.31 15.15
C ARG A 457 15.84 -14.40 16.29
N PHE A 458 16.58 -13.34 15.99
CA PHE A 458 17.06 -12.38 16.99
C PHE A 458 15.93 -11.53 17.51
N VAL A 459 15.05 -10.99 16.66
CA VAL A 459 13.92 -10.17 17.12
C VAL A 459 12.91 -11.05 17.87
N SER A 460 12.61 -12.28 17.43
CA SER A 460 11.78 -13.22 18.21
C SER A 460 12.44 -13.60 19.55
N LYS A 461 13.75 -13.88 19.58
CA LYS A 461 14.47 -14.23 20.82
C LYS A 461 14.65 -13.04 21.76
N SER A 462 14.90 -11.85 21.23
CA SER A 462 15.00 -10.60 21.96
C SER A 462 13.64 -10.10 22.41
N LEU A 463 12.55 -10.36 21.70
CA LEU A 463 11.20 -10.07 22.19
C LEU A 463 10.75 -11.06 23.23
N ASN A 464 11.10 -12.34 23.11
CA ASN A 464 10.84 -13.29 24.17
C ASN A 464 11.68 -12.94 25.41
N SER A 465 12.99 -12.67 25.24
CA SER A 465 13.87 -12.25 26.35
C SER A 465 13.54 -10.87 26.93
N LEU A 466 13.16 -9.87 26.12
CA LEU A 466 12.72 -8.55 26.59
C LEU A 466 11.30 -8.60 27.11
N ALA A 467 10.45 -9.50 26.63
CA ALA A 467 9.14 -9.73 27.23
C ALA A 467 9.31 -10.41 28.58
N ASP A 468 10.17 -11.42 28.70
CA ASP A 468 10.46 -12.12 29.94
C ASP A 468 11.18 -11.19 30.94
N ASP A 469 12.14 -10.38 30.49
CA ASP A 469 12.80 -9.36 31.32
C ASP A 469 11.86 -8.20 31.67
N ALA A 470 10.98 -7.78 30.75
CA ALA A 470 9.98 -6.76 31.03
C ALA A 470 8.92 -7.30 31.99
N ILE A 471 8.49 -8.56 31.87
CA ILE A 471 7.57 -9.24 32.78
C ILE A 471 8.22 -9.45 34.15
N ALA A 472 9.50 -9.85 34.19
CA ALA A 472 10.27 -10.02 35.42
C ALA A 472 10.58 -8.67 36.10
N LYS A 473 10.76 -7.58 35.33
CA LYS A 473 10.90 -6.20 35.83
C LYS A 473 9.54 -5.58 36.18
N ASP A 474 8.45 -5.97 35.51
CA ASP A 474 7.06 -5.59 35.78
C ASP A 474 6.58 -6.16 37.12
N GLN A 475 7.08 -7.33 37.52
CA GLN A 475 6.90 -7.88 38.87
C GLN A 475 7.73 -7.15 39.95
N LYS A 476 8.80 -6.44 39.59
CA LYS A 476 9.73 -5.79 40.54
C LYS A 476 9.56 -4.25 40.67
N LEU A 477 9.01 -3.55 39.68
CA LEU A 477 8.95 -2.08 39.63
C LEU A 477 7.52 -1.53 39.79
N GLY A 478 6.90 -1.86 40.93
CA GLY A 478 5.53 -1.47 41.28
C GLY A 478 5.29 0.00 41.63
N SER A 479 5.66 0.97 40.79
CA SER A 479 5.26 2.37 41.05
C SER A 479 5.22 3.34 39.86
N SER A 480 5.82 3.03 38.71
CA SER A 480 5.81 3.95 37.55
C SER A 480 4.70 3.65 36.53
N ILE A 481 4.30 2.37 36.42
CA ILE A 481 3.25 1.90 35.49
C ILE A 481 1.84 2.32 35.94
N ASP A 482 1.61 2.63 37.20
CA ASP A 482 0.31 3.09 37.68
C ASP A 482 -0.08 4.47 37.12
N LYS A 483 0.90 5.32 36.79
CA LYS A 483 0.63 6.57 36.04
C LYS A 483 0.17 6.29 34.62
N THR A 484 0.79 5.32 33.96
CA THR A 484 0.41 4.89 32.60
C THR A 484 -0.95 4.19 32.61
N ARG A 485 -1.23 3.31 33.58
CA ARG A 485 -2.55 2.68 33.78
C ARG A 485 -3.63 3.69 34.13
N LYS A 486 -3.32 4.74 34.89
CA LYS A 486 -4.26 5.83 35.19
C LYS A 486 -4.58 6.64 33.95
N LEU A 487 -3.57 7.01 33.16
CA LEU A 487 -3.75 7.71 31.87
C LEU A 487 -4.61 6.90 30.90
N TYR A 488 -4.40 5.58 30.80
CA TYR A 488 -5.23 4.71 29.98
C TYR A 488 -6.66 4.54 30.50
N ARG A 489 -6.86 4.39 31.82
CA ARG A 489 -8.20 4.33 32.42
C ARG A 489 -8.97 5.64 32.29
N ASP A 490 -8.29 6.77 32.42
CA ASP A 490 -8.88 8.10 32.26
C ASP A 490 -9.21 8.38 30.79
N ALA A 491 -8.45 7.85 29.84
CA ALA A 491 -8.76 7.90 28.41
C ALA A 491 -9.99 7.04 28.06
N ILE A 492 -10.10 5.84 28.61
CA ILE A 492 -11.26 4.95 28.41
C ILE A 492 -12.54 5.53 29.03
N LYS A 493 -12.45 6.18 30.21
CA LYS A 493 -13.58 6.88 30.84
C LYS A 493 -14.06 8.14 30.11
N ARG A 494 -13.26 8.69 29.21
CA ARG A 494 -13.64 9.84 28.37
C ARG A 494 -14.25 9.42 27.03
N LEU A 495 -14.13 8.13 26.70
CA LEU A 495 -14.62 7.54 25.46
C LEU A 495 -15.95 6.79 25.64
N ASN A 496 -16.31 6.46 26.88
CA ASN A 496 -17.67 6.11 27.30
C ASN A 496 -18.35 7.35 27.89
#